data_AF-A0A9Q1CQN1-F1
#
_entry.id   AF-A0A9Q1CQN1-F1
#
_cell.length_a   1.000
_cell.length_b   1.000
_cell.length_c   1.000
_cell.angle_alpha   90.00
_cell.angle_beta   90.00
_cell.angle_gamma   90.00
#
_symmetry.space_group_name_H-M   'P 1'
#
loop_
_entity.id
_entity.type
_entity.pdbx_description
1 polymer ?
#
loop_
_entity_poly.entity_id
_entity_poly.type
_entity_poly.pdbx_seq_one_letter_code
_entity_poly.pdbx_strand_id
1 'polypeptide(L)'
;MWSYIEKLHEVQQKDNLNLANKVKAEHVLWQQHKMNVKLAVQALSSSVADAIDFLRDDLHLPQFSGSEKTTEFIRIVDKLFEFMNSRRPHAKGYISSL
;
A
#
# COMPACT_ATOMS: atom_id res chain seq x y z
N MET A 1 -3.81 -11.63 -2.43
CA MET A 1 -3.20 -10.29 -2.50
C MET A 1 -3.98 -9.31 -1.65
N TRP A 2 -5.21 -8.92 -2.02
CA TRP A 2 -5.98 -7.92 -1.25
C TRP A 2 -6.24 -8.32 0.19
N SER A 3 -6.42 -9.62 0.44
CA SER A 3 -6.55 -10.20 1.77
C SER A 3 -5.45 -9.81 2.77
N TYR A 4 -4.22 -9.55 2.32
CA TYR A 4 -3.15 -9.10 3.22
C TYR A 4 -3.27 -7.62 3.59
N ILE A 5 -3.84 -6.80 2.70
CA ILE A 5 -4.13 -5.38 2.98
C ILE A 5 -5.33 -5.27 3.94
N GLU A 6 -6.34 -6.14 3.78
CA GLU A 6 -7.47 -6.25 4.71
C GLU A 6 -6.98 -6.66 6.11
N LYS A 7 -6.16 -7.72 6.20
CA LYS A 7 -5.54 -8.16 7.46
C LYS A 7 -4.66 -7.08 8.09
N LEU A 8 -3.88 -6.34 7.29
CA LEU A 8 -3.09 -5.21 7.78
C LEU A 8 -4.01 -4.15 8.40
N HIS A 9 -5.12 -3.81 7.73
CA HIS A 9 -6.08 -2.86 8.27
C HIS A 9 -6.71 -3.36 9.58
N GLU A 10 -7.08 -4.64 9.66
CA GLU A 10 -7.62 -5.27 10.88
C GLU A 10 -6.65 -5.19 12.05
N VAL A 11 -5.37 -5.52 11.84
CA VAL A 11 -4.33 -5.43 12.88
C VAL A 11 -4.16 -4.00 13.37
N GLN A 12 -4.10 -3.03 12.45
CA GLN A 12 -3.97 -1.61 12.83
C GLN A 12 -5.19 -1.09 13.60
N GLN A 13 -6.40 -1.56 13.28
CA GLN A 13 -7.61 -1.22 14.03
C GLN A 13 -7.62 -1.88 15.41
N LYS A 14 -7.22 -3.16 15.50
CA LYS A 14 -7.20 -3.90 16.76
C LYS A 14 -6.20 -3.31 17.75
N ASP A 15 -5.01 -2.97 17.28
CA ASP A 15 -3.92 -2.49 18.13
C ASP A 15 -3.97 -0.97 18.31
N ASN A 16 -4.87 -0.28 17.61
CA ASN A 16 -4.99 1.18 17.55
C ASN A 16 -3.67 1.88 17.20
N LEU A 17 -2.88 1.25 16.32
CA LEU A 17 -1.55 1.69 15.88
C LEU A 17 -1.50 1.78 14.36
N ASN A 18 -0.78 2.78 13.85
CA ASN A 18 -0.54 2.96 12.41
C ASN A 18 0.92 2.60 12.09
N LEU A 19 1.14 1.63 11.19
CA LEU A 19 2.47 1.20 10.74
C LEU A 19 3.01 2.09 9.61
N ALA A 20 2.95 3.41 9.82
CA ALA A 20 3.41 4.45 8.90
C ALA A 20 2.90 4.34 7.44
N ASN A 21 1.72 3.77 7.23
CA ASN A 21 1.08 3.65 5.91
C ASN A 21 -0.28 4.37 5.88
N LYS A 22 -0.76 4.64 4.66
CA LYS A 22 -2.00 5.40 4.43
C LYS A 22 -3.25 4.51 4.32
N VAL A 23 -3.15 3.21 4.62
CA VAL A 23 -4.28 2.28 4.50
C VAL A 23 -5.34 2.59 5.55
N LYS A 24 -6.58 2.70 5.07
CA LYS A 24 -7.79 3.00 5.84
C LYS A 24 -8.97 2.16 5.33
N ALA A 25 -10.12 2.26 5.97
CA ALA A 25 -11.33 1.52 5.62
C ALA A 25 -11.75 1.72 4.15
N GLU A 26 -11.51 2.90 3.57
CA GLU A 26 -11.82 3.18 2.16
C GLU A 26 -11.02 2.29 1.20
N HIS A 27 -9.82 1.85 1.60
CA HIS A 27 -9.00 0.93 0.82
C HIS A 27 -9.60 -0.47 0.90
N VAL A 28 -10.05 -0.94 2.07
CA VAL A 28 -10.77 -2.23 2.16
C VAL A 28 -12.05 -2.22 1.30
N LEU A 29 -12.80 -1.12 1.35
CA LEU A 29 -14.04 -0.90 0.57
C LEU A 29 -13.80 -0.34 -0.84
N TRP A 30 -12.68 -0.70 -1.48
CA TRP A 30 -12.28 -0.17 -2.79
C TRP A 30 -13.34 -0.30 -3.89
N GLN A 31 -14.27 -1.26 -3.79
CA GLN A 31 -15.34 -1.44 -4.78
C GLN A 31 -16.21 -0.18 -4.93
N GLN A 32 -16.44 0.55 -3.82
CA GLN A 32 -17.17 1.81 -3.81
C GLN A 32 -16.34 2.97 -4.38
N HIS A 33 -15.02 2.80 -4.46
CA HIS A 33 -14.05 3.80 -4.88
C HIS A 33 -13.19 3.34 -6.08
N LYS A 34 -13.72 2.45 -6.93
CA LYS A 34 -12.96 1.76 -7.99
C LYS A 34 -12.26 2.70 -9.00
N MET A 35 -12.77 3.92 -9.19
CA MET A 35 -12.19 4.92 -10.10
C MET A 35 -11.17 5.84 -9.40
N ASN A 36 -10.99 5.71 -8.09
CA ASN A 36 -10.10 6.57 -7.32
C ASN A 36 -8.66 6.04 -7.39
N VAL A 37 -7.92 6.50 -8.40
CA VAL A 37 -6.52 6.10 -8.62
C VAL A 37 -5.64 6.40 -7.41
N LYS A 38 -5.88 7.51 -6.70
CA LYS A 38 -5.12 7.86 -5.49
C LYS A 38 -5.24 6.78 -4.41
N LEU A 39 -6.43 6.23 -4.24
CA LEU A 39 -6.69 5.15 -3.29
C LEU A 39 -5.92 3.88 -3.67
N ALA A 40 -5.89 3.54 -4.96
CA ALA A 40 -5.14 2.39 -5.46
C ALA A 40 -3.62 2.55 -5.26
N VAL A 41 -3.07 3.73 -5.56
CA VAL A 41 -1.64 4.03 -5.34
C VAL A 41 -1.28 3.92 -3.87
N GLN A 42 -2.12 4.42 -2.97
CA GLN A 42 -1.89 4.32 -1.53
C GLN A 42 -1.92 2.87 -1.03
N ALA A 43 -2.86 2.05 -1.52
CA ALA A 43 -2.93 0.62 -1.21
C ALA A 43 -1.71 -0.18 -1.71
N LEU A 44 -1.14 0.22 -2.86
CA LEU A 44 -0.05 -0.47 -3.54
C LEU A 44 1.30 0.23 -3.39
N SER A 45 1.50 0.93 -2.27
CA SER A 45 2.74 1.65 -2.01
C SER A 45 3.78 0.78 -1.29
N SER A 46 5.07 1.14 -1.43
CA SER A 46 6.17 0.43 -0.77
C SER A 46 6.01 0.39 0.76
N SER A 47 5.45 1.43 1.40
CA SER A 47 5.21 1.43 2.84
C SER A 47 4.19 0.38 3.30
N VAL A 48 3.24 0.00 2.45
CA VAL A 48 2.32 -1.11 2.72
C VAL A 48 3.05 -2.45 2.66
N ALA A 49 3.94 -2.61 1.68
CA ALA A 49 4.78 -3.80 1.58
C ALA A 49 5.71 -3.94 2.80
N ASP A 50 6.32 -2.83 3.24
CA ASP A 50 7.20 -2.81 4.42
C ASP A 50 6.43 -3.14 5.71
N ALA A 51 5.20 -2.62 5.86
CA ALA A 51 4.36 -2.97 7.00
C ALA A 51 3.99 -4.46 7.02
N ILE A 52 3.65 -5.04 5.87
CA ILE A 52 3.34 -6.48 5.78
C ILE A 52 4.57 -7.32 6.08
N ASP A 53 5.74 -6.94 5.56
CA ASP A 53 7.01 -7.63 5.85
C ASP A 53 7.35 -7.55 7.34
N PHE A 54 7.22 -6.39 7.98
CA PHE A 54 7.42 -6.23 9.43
C PHE A 54 6.49 -7.15 10.24
N LEU A 55 5.21 -7.21 9.88
CA LEU A 55 4.25 -8.09 10.56
C LEU A 55 4.59 -9.58 10.38
N ARG A 56 5.16 -9.96 9.23
CA ARG A 56 5.58 -11.33 8.93
C ARG A 56 6.91 -11.68 9.59
N ASP A 57 7.94 -10.87 9.43
CA ASP A 57 9.33 -11.21 9.72
C ASP A 57 9.77 -10.77 11.11
N ASP A 58 9.27 -9.65 11.62
CA ASP A 58 9.63 -9.16 12.97
C ASP A 58 8.62 -9.65 14.01
N LEU A 59 7.32 -9.50 13.74
CA LEU A 59 6.26 -9.93 14.65
C LEU A 59 5.82 -11.39 14.47
N HIS A 60 6.30 -12.08 13.42
CA HIS A 60 6.03 -13.51 13.19
C HIS A 60 4.55 -13.87 13.19
N LEU A 61 3.70 -12.97 12.70
CA LEU A 61 2.26 -13.15 12.74
C LEU A 61 1.81 -14.17 11.66
N PRO A 62 1.18 -15.30 12.04
CA PRO A 62 0.88 -16.40 11.12
C PRO A 62 -0.06 -15.98 9.99
N GLN A 63 -0.91 -14.97 10.20
CA GLN A 63 -1.82 -14.47 9.18
C GLN A 63 -1.13 -13.80 7.98
N PHE A 64 0.16 -13.44 8.09
CA PHE A 64 0.98 -12.88 7.02
C PHE A 64 2.00 -13.87 6.44
N SER A 65 1.99 -15.13 6.86
CA SER A 65 2.83 -16.17 6.27
C SER A 65 2.53 -16.33 4.78
N GLY A 66 3.56 -16.43 3.93
CA GLY A 66 3.38 -16.56 2.48
C GLY A 66 3.04 -15.24 1.77
N SER A 67 3.28 -14.09 2.40
CA SER A 67 3.03 -12.76 1.82
C SER A 67 4.18 -12.24 0.96
N GLU A 68 5.32 -12.94 0.89
CA GLU A 68 6.56 -12.49 0.24
C GLU A 68 6.33 -12.13 -1.23
N LYS A 69 5.58 -12.97 -1.94
CA LYS A 69 5.24 -12.72 -3.35
C LYS A 69 4.28 -11.55 -3.53
N THR A 70 3.44 -11.29 -2.53
CA THR A 70 2.54 -10.12 -2.56
C THR A 70 3.32 -8.83 -2.31
N THR A 71 4.22 -8.80 -1.32
CA THR A 71 5.02 -7.60 -1.03
C THR A 71 6.02 -7.31 -2.14
N GLU A 72 6.60 -8.33 -2.77
CA GLU A 72 7.40 -8.21 -4.01
C GLU A 72 6.59 -7.56 -5.14
N PHE A 73 5.37 -8.06 -5.40
CA PHE A 73 4.50 -7.48 -6.43
C PHE A 73 4.15 -6.02 -6.16
N ILE A 74 3.78 -5.68 -4.92
CA ILE A 74 3.44 -4.29 -4.53
C ILE A 74 4.60 -3.35 -4.86
N ARG A 75 5.83 -3.71 -4.47
CA ARG A 75 7.03 -2.89 -4.74
C ARG A 75 7.33 -2.74 -6.23
N ILE A 76 7.08 -3.77 -7.04
CA ILE A 76 7.25 -3.68 -8.49
C ILE A 76 6.26 -2.68 -9.07
N VAL A 77 4.98 -2.77 -8.68
CA VAL A 77 3.93 -1.86 -9.17
C VAL A 77 4.19 -0.42 -8.73
N ASP A 78 4.58 -0.21 -7.48
CA ASP A 78 4.91 1.12 -6.94
C ASP A 78 6.02 1.79 -7.76
N LYS A 79 7.13 1.08 -7.98
CA LYS A 79 8.24 1.56 -8.81
C LYS A 79 7.82 1.84 -10.24
N LEU A 80 7.05 0.94 -10.86
CA LEU A 80 6.54 1.15 -12.22
C LEU A 80 5.68 2.40 -12.30
N PHE A 81 4.81 2.63 -11.31
CA PHE A 81 3.97 3.82 -11.24
C PHE A 81 4.81 5.10 -11.10
N GLU A 82 5.81 5.11 -10.22
CA GLU A 82 6.74 6.22 -10.08
C GLU A 82 7.51 6.51 -11.39
N PHE A 83 8.01 5.49 -12.07
CA PHE A 83 8.71 5.66 -13.34
C PHE A 83 7.79 6.25 -14.41
N MET A 84 6.58 5.69 -14.55
CA MET A 84 5.60 6.13 -15.56
C MET A 84 5.03 7.51 -15.27
N ASN A 85 4.91 7.90 -14.00
CA ASN A 85 4.40 9.19 -13.59
C ASN A 85 5.52 10.18 -13.22
N SER A 86 6.77 9.88 -13.57
CA SER A 86 7.89 10.78 -13.35
C SER A 86 7.69 12.07 -14.15
N ARG A 87 7.70 13.21 -13.45
CA ARG A 87 7.55 14.55 -14.04
C ARG A 87 8.76 15.39 -13.67
N ARG A 88 9.20 16.27 -14.58
CA ARG A 88 10.26 17.23 -14.24
C ARG A 88 9.67 18.32 -13.34
N PRO A 89 10.19 18.53 -12.11
CA PRO A 89 9.66 19.54 -11.19
C PRO A 89 9.66 20.97 -11.74
N HIS A 90 10.53 21.26 -12.70
CA HIS A 90 10.68 22.58 -13.34
C HIS A 90 9.98 22.69 -14.71
N ALA A 91 9.17 21.70 -15.11
CA ALA A 91 8.41 21.79 -16.34
C ALA A 91 7.24 22.78 -16.20
N LYS A 92 6.95 23.51 -17.29
CA LYS A 92 5.82 24.44 -17.35
C LYS A 92 4.51 23.66 -17.17
N GLY A 93 3.68 24.01 -16.19
CA GLY A 93 2.43 23.30 -15.86
C GLY A 93 2.54 22.21 -14.79
N TYR A 94 3.57 22.26 -13.94
CA TYR A 94 3.74 21.29 -12.84
C TYR A 94 2.55 21.33 -11.84
N ILE A 95 1.93 20.17 -11.67
CA ILE A 95 0.98 19.86 -10.59
C ILE A 95 1.59 18.68 -9.82
N SER A 96 1.70 18.80 -8.50
CA SER A 96 2.22 17.74 -7.62
C SER A 96 1.46 16.43 -7.84
N SER A 97 2.17 15.31 -7.92
CA SER A 97 1.59 13.97 -8.04
C SER A 97 0.73 13.60 -6.81
N LEU A 98 -0.25 12.71 -7.05
CA LEU A 98 -1.32 12.27 -6.14
C LEU A 98 -0.84 11.45 -4.94
#